data_AF-A0A953WNL3-F1
#
_entry.id   AF-A0A953WNL3-F1
#
_cell.length_a   1.000
_cell.length_b   1.000
_cell.length_c   1.000
_cell.angle_alpha   90.00
_cell.angle_beta   90.00
_cell.angle_gamma   90.00
#
_symmetry.space_group_name_H-M   'P 1'
#
loop_
_entity.id
_entity.type
_entity.pdbx_description
1 polymer ?
#
loop_
_entity_poly.entity_id
_entity_poly.type
_entity_poly.pdbx_seq_one_letter_code
_entity_poly.pdbx_strand_id
1 'polypeptide(L)' 'MSEGPFIVAIVALVFIAFPATIMHYMTEWRKTKSLSADDERLVDDLWKTAQRLERRVDALETILDKEAPSWR' A
#
# COMPACT_ATOMS: atom_id res chain seq x y z
N MET A 1 -47.61 28.98 -2.11
CA MET A 1 -46.17 29.06 -1.81
C MET A 1 -45.46 28.61 -3.07
N SER A 2 -44.66 29.46 -3.73
CA SER A 2 -44.06 29.11 -5.02
C SER A 2 -43.03 27.98 -4.84
N GLU A 3 -43.15 26.90 -5.61
CA GLU A 3 -42.29 25.72 -5.52
C GLU A 3 -40.95 25.89 -6.28
N GLY A 4 -40.87 26.90 -7.15
CA GLY A 4 -39.67 27.26 -7.93
C GLY A 4 -38.36 27.35 -7.15
N PRO A 5 -38.26 28.03 -5.99
CA PRO A 5 -37.00 28.12 -5.24
C PRO A 5 -36.49 26.77 -4.72
N PHE A 6 -37.39 25.83 -4.39
CA PHE A 6 -36.98 24.49 -3.93
C PHE A 6 -36.38 23.66 -5.06
N ILE A 7 -36.96 23.73 -6.26
CA ILE A 7 -36.46 23.02 -7.45
C ILE A 7 -35.06 23.52 -7.80
N VAL A 8 -34.85 24.84 -7.80
CA VAL A 8 -33.53 25.44 -8.08
C VAL A 8 -32.50 25.01 -7.04
N ALA A 9 -32.86 24.98 -5.75
CA ALA A 9 -31.98 24.56 -4.67
C ALA A 9 -31.58 23.07 -4.79
N ILE A 10 -32.51 22.19 -5.13
CA ILE A 10 -32.25 20.76 -5.32
C ILE A 10 -31.31 20.53 -6.51
N VAL A 11 -31.57 21.20 -7.64
CA VAL A 11 -30.73 21.08 -8.83
C VAL A 11 -29.31 21.55 -8.53
N ALA A 12 -29.15 22.71 -7.87
CA ALA A 12 -27.83 23.21 -7.47
C ALA A 12 -27.09 22.23 -6.55
N LEU A 13 -27.78 21.65 -5.57
CA LEU A 13 -27.19 20.70 -4.64
C LEU A 13 -26.74 19.42 -5.36
N VAL A 14 -27.55 18.88 -6.28
CA VAL A 14 -27.17 17.71 -7.08
C VAL A 14 -25.94 18.00 -7.93
N PHE A 15 -25.89 19.16 -8.60
CA PHE A 15 -24.74 19.53 -9.44
C PHE A 15 -23.45 19.81 -8.66
N ILE A 16 -23.53 20.09 -7.35
CA ILE A 16 -22.35 20.29 -6.51
C ILE A 16 -21.96 18.98 -5.82
N ALA A 17 -22.93 18.32 -5.18
CA ALA A 17 -22.71 17.09 -4.43
C ALA A 17 -22.28 15.94 -5.35
N PHE A 18 -22.88 15.80 -6.53
CA PHE A 18 -22.60 14.67 -7.42
C PHE A 18 -21.15 14.68 -7.95
N PRO A 19 -20.62 15.79 -8.51
CA PRO A 19 -19.21 15.87 -8.87
C PRO A 19 -18.28 15.76 -7.66
N ALA A 20 -18.65 16.31 -6.49
CA ALA A 20 -17.84 16.20 -5.27
C ALA A 20 -17.69 14.73 -4.82
N THR A 21 -18.78 13.96 -4.85
CA THR A 21 -18.78 12.53 -4.55
C THR A 21 -17.94 11.74 -5.56
N ILE A 22 -18.06 12.04 -6.86
CA ILE A 22 -17.23 11.40 -7.90
C ILE A 22 -15.74 11.69 -7.66
N MET A 23 -15.39 12.95 -7.39
CA MET A 23 -14.01 13.34 -7.07
C MET A 23 -13.49 12.62 -5.83
N HIS A 24 -14.33 12.48 -4.80
CA HIS A 24 -13.97 11.79 -3.57
C HIS A 24 -13.56 10.33 -3.84
N TYR A 25 -14.39 9.59 -4.59
CA TYR A 25 -14.08 8.20 -4.94
C TYR A 25 -12.90 8.07 -5.91
N MET A 26 -12.72 9.01 -6.85
CA MET A 26 -11.53 9.03 -7.71
C MET A 26 -10.25 9.28 -6.91
N THR A 27 -10.30 10.15 -5.91
CA THR A 27 -9.15 10.47 -5.05
C THR A 27 -8.78 9.27 -4.20
N GLU A 28 -9.78 8.59 -3.63
CA GLU A 28 -9.58 7.36 -2.87
C GLU A 28 -8.98 6.26 -3.77
N TRP A 29 -9.51 6.09 -4.97
CA TRP A 29 -9.02 5.08 -5.91
C TRP A 29 -7.57 5.32 -6.37
N ARG A 30 -7.17 6.58 -6.57
CA ARG A 30 -5.77 6.93 -6.89
C ARG A 30 -4.83 6.65 -5.72
N LYS A 31 -5.26 6.90 -4.48
CA LYS A 31 -4.47 6.55 -3.28
C LYS A 31 -4.28 5.04 -3.11
N THR A 32 -5.30 4.24 -3.41
CA THR A 32 -5.16 2.77 -3.37
C THR A 32 -4.17 2.27 -4.43
N LYS A 33 -4.12 2.90 -5.61
CA LYS A 33 -3.16 2.51 -6.67
C LYS A 33 -1.70 2.86 -6.36
N SER A 34 -1.42 3.91 -5.60
CA SER A 34 -0.02 4.23 -5.22
C SER A 34 0.58 3.19 -4.27
N LEU A 35 -0.25 2.48 -3.49
CA LEU A 35 0.21 1.42 -2.59
C LEU A 35 0.97 0.32 -3.34
N SER A 36 0.49 -0.08 -4.52
CA SER A 36 1.08 -1.19 -5.29
C SER A 36 2.56 -1.02 -5.63
N ALA A 37 3.02 0.19 -5.96
CA ALA A 37 4.42 0.43 -6.31
C ALA A 37 5.34 0.44 -5.09
N ASP A 38 4.83 0.89 -3.93
CA ASP A 38 5.54 0.84 -2.67
C ASP A 38 5.57 -0.59 -2.10
N ASP A 39 4.50 -1.36 -2.31
CA ASP A 39 4.41 -2.78 -1.96
C ASP A 39 5.43 -3.62 -2.74
N GLU A 40 5.58 -3.40 -4.05
CA GLU A 40 6.60 -4.07 -4.87
C GLU A 40 8.02 -3.76 -4.37
N ARG A 41 8.28 -2.51 -3.98
CA ARG A 41 9.58 -2.11 -3.39
C ARG A 41 9.83 -2.77 -2.05
N LEU A 42 8.81 -2.86 -1.21
CA LEU A 42 8.89 -3.51 0.09
C LEU A 42 9.22 -4.99 -0.06
N VAL A 43 8.58 -5.68 -1.01
CA VAL A 43 8.86 -7.10 -1.31
C VAL A 43 10.31 -7.29 -1.80
N ASP A 44 10.80 -6.42 -2.68
CA ASP A 44 12.18 -6.46 -3.17
C ASP A 44 13.21 -6.24 -2.04
N ASP A 45 12.93 -5.33 -1.11
CA ASP A 45 13.80 -5.09 0.05
C ASP A 45 13.80 -6.27 1.04
N LEU A 46 12.64 -6.87 1.29
CA LEU A 46 12.51 -8.09 2.09
C LEU A 46 13.29 -9.24 1.45
N TRP A 47 13.21 -9.40 0.14
CA TRP A 47 13.96 -10.42 -0.59
C TRP A 47 15.48 -10.22 -0.45
N LYS A 48 15.98 -8.99 -0.66
CA LYS A 48 17.40 -8.65 -0.47
C LYS A 48 17.87 -8.89 0.96
N THR A 49 17.00 -8.60 1.93
CA THR A 49 17.28 -8.81 3.35
C THR A 49 17.37 -10.30 3.68
N ALA A 50 16.41 -11.10 3.21
CA ALA A 50 16.42 -12.55 3.36
C ALA A 50 17.71 -13.16 2.79
N GLN A 51 18.10 -12.77 1.57
CA GLN A 51 19.32 -13.27 0.94
C GLN A 51 20.60 -12.87 1.70
N ARG A 52 20.60 -11.70 2.36
CA ARG A 52 21.73 -11.29 3.21
C ARG A 52 21.78 -12.09 4.50
N LEU A 53 20.62 -12.40 5.09
CA LEU A 53 20.53 -13.25 6.27
C LEU A 53 20.98 -14.67 5.97
N GLU A 54 20.55 -15.25 4.85
CA GLU A 54 20.99 -16.57 4.39
C GLU A 54 22.52 -16.68 4.28
N ARG A 55 23.17 -15.73 3.60
CA ARG A 55 24.65 -15.68 3.53
C ARG A 55 25.32 -15.58 4.91
N ARG A 56 24.67 -14.94 5.88
CA ARG A 56 25.19 -14.86 7.24
C ARG A 56 25.00 -16.16 8.00
N VAL A 57 23.86 -16.83 7.80
CA VAL A 57 23.61 -18.17 8.34
C VAL A 57 24.66 -19.13 7.82
N ASP A 58 24.93 -19.18 6.51
CA ASP A 58 25.98 -20.04 5.93
C ASP A 58 27.35 -19.77 6.55
N ALA A 59 27.68 -18.49 6.77
CA ALA A 59 28.92 -18.11 7.43
C ALA A 59 28.97 -18.57 8.89
N LEU A 60 27.86 -18.44 9.62
CA LEU A 60 27.74 -18.93 11.00
C LEU A 60 27.81 -20.45 11.07
N GLU A 61 27.16 -21.17 10.16
CA GLU A 61 27.26 -22.63 10.04
C GLU A 61 28.70 -23.07 9.77
N THR A 62 29.40 -22.37 8.86
CA THR A 62 30.82 -22.63 8.58
C THR A 62 31.72 -22.39 9.80
N ILE A 63 31.42 -21.38 10.62
CA ILE A 63 32.14 -21.12 11.86
C ILE A 63 31.82 -22.20 12.90
N LEU A 64 30.55 -22.56 13.03
CA LEU A 64 30.07 -23.54 14.00
C LEU A 64 30.62 -24.95 13.69
N ASP A 65 30.73 -25.31 12.40
CA ASP A 65 31.40 -26.53 11.94
C ASP A 65 32.88 -26.60 12.36
N LYS A 66 33.56 -25.44 12.44
CA LYS A 66 34.96 -25.36 12.89
C LYS A 66 35.08 -25.39 14.41
N GLU A 67 34.21 -24.69 15.12
CA GLU A 67 34.30 -24.54 16.58
C GLU A 67 33.72 -25.73 17.35
N ALA A 68 32.70 -26.39 16.82
CA ALA A 68 32.00 -27.47 17.51
C ALA A 68 31.66 -28.64 16.55
N PRO A 69 32.62 -29.44 16.05
CA PRO A 69 32.43 -30.42 14.97
C PRO A 69 31.32 -31.48 15.15
N SER A 70 30.71 -31.57 16.33
CA SER A 70 29.62 -32.49 16.69
C SER A 70 28.26 -31.81 16.89
N TRP A 71 28.08 -30.56 16.45
CA TRP A 71 26.85 -29.78 16.67
C TRP A 71 25.67 -30.19 15.78
N ARG A 72 25.96 -30.89 14.68
CA ARG A 72 25.02 -31.28 13.63
C ARG A 72 24.39 -32.64 13.89
#